data_AF-A0A929VUF2-F1
#
_entry.id   AF-A0A929VUF2-F1
#
_cell.length_a   1.000
_cell.length_b   1.000
_cell.length_c   1.000
_cell.angle_alpha   90.00
_cell.angle_beta   90.00
_cell.angle_gamma   90.00
#
_symmetry.space_group_name_H-M   'P 1'
#
loop_
_entity.id
_entity.type
_entity.pdbx_description
1 polymer ?
#
loop_
_entity_poly.entity_id
_entity_poly.type
_entity_poly.pdbx_seq_one_letter_code
_entity_poly.pdbx_strand_id
1 'polypeptide(L)'
;MSKAKNKIDEKDILEFFKYSYFGDLKDPIEAASNRAYRDMCRTLNFDILPKKDKDTTISNLKKDVNFIFKKEIPIINEGSITSQKEFDTWHHGLCDNIIEKCKKIEKYKKTDNDKKEKIQLTYGQAQKWVNMTIKYLYILEVEGYSFDNIIMWLHIPIDNYIFDAVEKELEIDRPVDAWSRWDKYEEYLKYQKDIREEIPKKSDIDTPPLLWEFDNWLKVANGNNKN
;
A
#
# COMPACT_ATOMS: atom_id res chain seq x y z
N MET A 1 10.73 -32.17 38.80
CA MET A 1 10.96 -30.96 37.97
C MET A 1 9.80 -30.85 36.99
N SER A 2 9.10 -29.72 36.97
CA SER A 2 8.01 -29.47 36.03
C SER A 2 8.56 -29.53 34.59
N LYS A 3 7.96 -30.37 33.74
CA LYS A 3 8.20 -30.42 32.29
C LYS A 3 7.37 -29.35 31.54
N ALA A 4 7.04 -28.24 32.18
CA ALA A 4 6.26 -27.19 31.53
C ALA A 4 7.12 -26.42 30.51
N LYS A 5 6.60 -26.26 29.30
CA LYS A 5 7.15 -25.36 28.28
C LYS A 5 6.99 -23.92 28.81
N ASN A 6 8.09 -23.32 29.27
CA ASN A 6 8.08 -22.00 29.93
C ASN A 6 8.28 -20.81 28.96
N LYS A 7 8.41 -21.06 27.65
CA LYS A 7 8.54 -20.03 26.62
C LYS A 7 7.74 -20.41 25.37
N ILE A 8 7.10 -19.41 24.76
CA ILE A 8 6.46 -19.53 23.45
C ILE A 8 7.56 -19.51 22.38
N ASP A 9 7.40 -20.30 21.32
CA ASP A 9 8.34 -20.32 20.19
C ASP A 9 8.23 -19.02 19.38
N GLU A 10 9.32 -18.52 18.80
CA GLU A 10 9.29 -17.33 17.94
C GLU A 10 8.36 -17.52 16.74
N LYS A 11 8.28 -18.75 16.21
CA LYS A 11 7.33 -19.10 15.14
C LYS A 11 5.88 -18.97 15.61
N ASP A 12 5.57 -19.47 16.79
CA ASP A 12 4.22 -19.39 17.39
C ASP A 12 3.84 -17.90 17.63
N ILE A 13 4.80 -17.08 18.07
CA ILE A 13 4.63 -15.63 18.26
C ILE A 13 4.36 -14.93 16.92
N LEU A 14 5.17 -15.21 15.90
CA LEU A 14 5.03 -14.62 14.57
C LEU A 14 3.70 -15.00 13.94
N GLU A 15 3.31 -16.27 14.02
CA GLU A 15 2.03 -16.77 13.52
C GLU A 15 0.85 -16.07 14.22
N PHE A 16 0.89 -15.96 15.55
CA PHE A 16 -0.11 -15.21 16.32
C PHE A 16 -0.24 -13.76 15.84
N PHE A 17 0.88 -13.05 15.62
CA PHE A 17 0.84 -11.67 15.14
C PHE A 17 0.33 -11.55 13.71
N LYS A 18 0.70 -12.48 12.80
CA LYS A 18 0.17 -12.52 11.43
C LYS A 18 -1.37 -12.64 11.47
N TYR A 19 -1.93 -13.60 12.20
CA TYR A 19 -3.39 -13.75 12.33
C TYR A 19 -4.07 -12.59 13.07
N SER A 20 -3.45 -12.05 14.12
CA SER A 20 -4.00 -10.91 14.86
C SER A 20 -4.10 -9.65 13.99
N TYR A 21 -3.08 -9.40 13.15
CA TYR A 21 -3.01 -8.19 12.34
C TYR A 21 -3.84 -8.27 11.05
N PHE A 22 -3.81 -9.42 10.37
CA PHE A 22 -4.43 -9.62 9.06
C PHE A 22 -5.80 -10.33 9.11
N GLY A 23 -6.09 -11.09 10.17
CA GLY A 23 -7.31 -11.89 10.29
C GLY A 23 -7.20 -13.25 9.62
N ASP A 24 -8.25 -13.67 8.90
CA ASP A 24 -8.27 -14.95 8.18
C ASP A 24 -7.30 -14.91 6.98
N LEU A 25 -6.30 -15.79 6.99
CA LEU A 25 -5.24 -15.90 5.97
C LEU A 25 -5.53 -16.95 4.89
N LYS A 26 -6.72 -17.55 4.85
CA LYS A 26 -7.11 -18.50 3.77
C LYS A 26 -6.97 -17.90 2.36
N ASP A 27 -7.20 -16.60 2.24
CA ASP A 27 -6.96 -15.84 1.02
C ASP A 27 -5.99 -14.69 1.31
N PRO A 28 -4.68 -14.92 1.12
CA PRO A 28 -3.66 -13.95 1.51
C PRO A 28 -3.74 -12.63 0.73
N ILE A 29 -4.13 -12.67 -0.55
CA ILE A 29 -4.34 -11.44 -1.36
C ILE A 29 -5.46 -10.62 -0.75
N GLU A 30 -6.59 -11.24 -0.45
CA GLU A 30 -7.71 -10.55 0.16
C GLU A 30 -7.39 -10.04 1.57
N ALA A 31 -6.68 -10.81 2.39
CA ALA A 31 -6.23 -10.39 3.71
C ALA A 31 -5.30 -9.17 3.63
N ALA A 32 -4.28 -9.23 2.78
CA ALA A 32 -3.31 -8.14 2.55
C ALA A 32 -4.01 -6.88 2.00
N SER A 33 -4.84 -7.03 0.98
CA SER A 33 -5.60 -5.91 0.38
C SER A 33 -6.56 -5.28 1.37
N ASN A 34 -7.30 -6.09 2.13
CA ASN A 34 -8.24 -5.59 3.13
C ASN A 34 -7.54 -4.84 4.27
N ARG A 35 -6.30 -5.26 4.61
CA ARG A 35 -5.44 -4.54 5.56
C ARG A 35 -4.95 -3.23 4.94
N ALA A 36 -4.41 -3.27 3.73
CA ALA A 36 -3.94 -2.09 2.98
C ALA A 36 -5.03 -1.02 2.82
N TYR A 37 -6.28 -1.45 2.58
CA TYR A 37 -7.43 -0.54 2.59
C TYR A 37 -7.53 0.25 3.89
N ARG A 38 -7.32 -0.37 5.05
CA ARG A 38 -7.42 0.32 6.36
C ARG A 38 -6.38 1.42 6.53
N ASP A 39 -5.21 1.27 5.91
CA ASP A 39 -4.11 2.24 6.01
C ASP A 39 -4.45 3.55 5.27
N MET A 40 -5.18 3.44 4.15
CA MET A 40 -5.55 4.60 3.32
C MET A 40 -6.99 5.09 3.55
N CYS A 41 -7.92 4.25 4.03
CA CYS A 41 -9.35 4.60 4.08
C CYS A 41 -9.66 5.75 5.02
N ARG A 42 -8.80 6.05 6.00
CA ARG A 42 -8.90 7.24 6.86
C ARG A 42 -8.83 8.56 6.09
N THR A 43 -8.34 8.53 4.85
CA THR A 43 -8.29 9.68 3.95
C THR A 43 -9.52 9.79 3.04
N LEU A 44 -10.41 8.79 3.08
CA LEU A 44 -11.63 8.76 2.27
C LEU A 44 -12.78 9.42 3.03
N ASN A 45 -13.42 10.39 2.39
CA ASN A 45 -14.56 11.09 2.96
C ASN A 45 -15.89 10.39 2.64
N PHE A 46 -16.05 9.15 3.10
CA PHE A 46 -17.31 8.40 2.97
C PHE A 46 -18.37 8.81 4.01
N ASP A 47 -18.03 9.65 4.98
CA ASP A 47 -18.93 10.08 6.06
C ASP A 47 -20.09 10.95 5.56
N ILE A 48 -20.02 11.41 4.32
CA ILE A 48 -21.10 12.11 3.63
C ILE A 48 -22.23 11.18 3.16
N LEU A 49 -22.05 9.86 3.22
CA LEU A 49 -23.06 8.87 2.84
C LEU A 49 -23.84 8.37 4.06
N PRO A 50 -25.14 8.05 3.91
CA PRO A 50 -25.87 7.32 4.95
C PRO A 50 -25.15 6.02 5.33
N LYS A 51 -25.17 5.64 6.61
CA LYS A 51 -24.38 4.48 7.11
C LYS A 51 -24.56 3.19 6.31
N LYS A 52 -25.81 2.81 6.01
CA LYS A 52 -26.12 1.60 5.22
C LYS A 52 -25.54 1.65 3.80
N ASP A 53 -25.59 2.82 3.19
CA ASP A 53 -25.06 3.09 1.87
C ASP A 53 -23.54 3.07 1.86
N LYS A 54 -22.92 3.65 2.89
CA LYS A 54 -21.47 3.62 3.12
C LYS A 54 -20.96 2.18 3.23
N ASP A 55 -21.56 1.38 4.10
CA ASP A 55 -21.13 -0.01 4.34
C ASP A 55 -21.22 -0.86 3.06
N THR A 56 -22.32 -0.72 2.32
CA THR A 56 -22.52 -1.41 1.04
C THR A 56 -21.52 -0.96 -0.02
N THR A 57 -21.29 0.35 -0.13
CA THR A 57 -20.36 0.97 -1.07
C THR A 57 -18.93 0.47 -0.82
N ILE A 58 -18.48 0.51 0.44
CA ILE A 58 -17.15 0.04 0.84
C ILE A 58 -17.01 -1.46 0.59
N SER A 59 -18.04 -2.25 0.94
CA SER A 59 -18.02 -3.70 0.71
C SER A 59 -17.86 -4.04 -0.77
N ASN A 60 -18.61 -3.36 -1.65
CA ASN A 60 -18.54 -3.57 -3.10
C ASN A 60 -17.19 -3.12 -3.66
N LEU A 61 -16.69 -1.95 -3.25
CA LEU A 61 -15.37 -1.45 -3.67
C LEU A 61 -14.26 -2.45 -3.32
N LYS A 62 -14.26 -2.95 -2.08
CA LYS A 62 -13.27 -3.95 -1.65
C LYS A 62 -13.37 -5.24 -2.46
N LYS A 63 -14.58 -5.73 -2.74
CA LYS A 63 -14.79 -6.92 -3.58
C LYS A 63 -14.23 -6.72 -4.99
N ASP A 64 -14.52 -5.58 -5.62
CA ASP A 64 -14.04 -5.26 -6.95
C ASP A 64 -12.52 -5.15 -7.01
N VAL A 65 -11.91 -4.47 -6.04
CA VAL A 65 -10.45 -4.33 -5.97
C VAL A 65 -9.78 -5.67 -5.65
N ASN A 66 -10.34 -6.48 -4.75
CA ASN A 66 -9.83 -7.83 -4.48
C ASN A 66 -9.90 -8.72 -5.73
N PHE A 67 -10.96 -8.62 -6.52
CA PHE A 67 -11.05 -9.33 -7.81
C PHE A 67 -9.94 -8.90 -8.77
N ILE A 68 -9.63 -7.60 -8.86
CA ILE A 68 -8.52 -7.10 -9.67
C ILE A 68 -7.19 -7.65 -9.15
N PHE A 69 -6.92 -7.58 -7.85
CA PHE A 69 -5.65 -8.07 -7.30
C PHE A 69 -5.43 -9.56 -7.50
N LYS A 70 -6.47 -10.38 -7.35
CA LYS A 70 -6.40 -11.83 -7.61
C LYS A 70 -6.07 -12.16 -9.07
N LYS A 71 -6.35 -11.24 -10.00
CA LYS A 71 -6.00 -11.37 -11.42
C LYS A 71 -4.61 -10.83 -11.73
N GLU A 72 -4.26 -9.66 -11.19
CA GLU A 72 -3.08 -8.89 -11.63
C GLU A 72 -1.80 -9.21 -10.84
N ILE A 73 -1.89 -9.52 -9.54
CA ILE A 73 -0.70 -9.80 -8.71
C ILE A 73 0.02 -11.10 -9.13
N PRO A 74 -0.67 -12.22 -9.46
CA PRO A 74 0.02 -13.42 -9.92
C PRO A 74 0.89 -13.21 -11.16
N ILE A 75 0.43 -12.36 -12.11
CA ILE A 75 1.12 -12.08 -13.38
C ILE A 75 2.54 -11.55 -13.15
N ILE A 76 2.70 -10.65 -12.18
CA ILE A 76 4.00 -10.03 -11.90
C ILE A 76 4.93 -10.96 -11.12
N ASN A 77 4.38 -11.94 -10.41
CA ASN A 77 5.16 -12.94 -9.70
C ASN A 77 5.66 -14.05 -10.62
N GLU A 78 4.95 -14.34 -11.72
CA GLU A 78 5.33 -15.34 -12.72
C GLU A 78 6.52 -14.93 -13.62
N GLY A 79 7.16 -13.78 -13.36
CA GLY A 79 8.34 -13.31 -14.11
C GLY A 79 8.00 -12.64 -15.45
N SER A 80 6.73 -12.23 -15.64
CA SER A 80 6.29 -11.52 -16.86
C SER A 80 6.86 -10.10 -16.97
N ILE A 81 7.36 -9.54 -15.87
CA ILE A 81 8.01 -8.23 -15.82
C ILE A 81 9.51 -8.45 -15.79
N THR A 82 10.22 -7.75 -16.66
CA THR A 82 11.67 -7.87 -16.87
C THR A 82 12.42 -6.54 -16.79
N SER A 83 11.71 -5.43 -16.54
CA SER A 83 12.32 -4.11 -16.36
C SER A 83 11.49 -3.19 -15.49
N GLN A 84 12.13 -2.14 -14.95
CA GLN A 84 11.45 -1.06 -14.23
C GLN A 84 10.33 -0.43 -15.07
N LYS A 85 10.56 -0.20 -16.37
CA LYS A 85 9.56 0.42 -17.25
C LYS A 85 8.30 -0.44 -17.39
N GLU A 86 8.47 -1.76 -17.48
CA GLU A 86 7.34 -2.70 -17.51
C GLU A 86 6.60 -2.70 -16.17
N PHE A 87 7.31 -2.65 -15.05
CA PHE A 87 6.70 -2.51 -13.74
C PHE A 87 5.92 -1.20 -13.59
N ASP A 88 6.52 -0.07 -13.97
CA ASP A 88 5.87 1.26 -13.90
C ASP A 88 4.59 1.28 -14.73
N THR A 89 4.61 0.65 -15.91
CA THR A 89 3.45 0.54 -16.81
C THR A 89 2.34 -0.33 -16.20
N TRP A 90 2.71 -1.50 -15.67
CA TRP A 90 1.77 -2.39 -14.98
C TRP A 90 1.15 -1.69 -13.76
N HIS A 91 1.98 -1.06 -12.93
CA HIS A 91 1.57 -0.37 -11.71
C HIS A 91 0.59 0.77 -12.01
N HIS A 92 0.90 1.56 -13.03
CA HIS A 92 0.03 2.63 -13.51
C HIS A 92 -1.33 2.11 -13.98
N GLY A 93 -1.32 1.09 -14.85
CA GLY A 93 -2.56 0.48 -15.34
C GLY A 93 -3.41 -0.15 -14.23
N LEU A 94 -2.77 -0.74 -13.21
CA LEU A 94 -3.46 -1.28 -12.04
C LEU A 94 -4.10 -0.17 -11.19
N CYS A 95 -3.36 0.91 -10.91
CA CYS A 95 -3.89 2.07 -10.18
C CYS A 95 -5.09 2.69 -10.91
N ASP A 96 -4.97 2.91 -12.22
CA ASP A 96 -6.05 3.44 -13.05
C ASP A 96 -7.29 2.56 -13.00
N ASN A 97 -7.13 1.24 -13.10
CA ASN A 97 -8.25 0.30 -13.03
C ASN A 97 -8.96 0.37 -11.66
N ILE A 98 -8.21 0.50 -10.56
CA ILE A 98 -8.77 0.69 -9.21
C ILE A 98 -9.53 2.02 -9.10
N ILE A 99 -8.96 3.11 -9.62
CA ILE A 99 -9.60 4.43 -9.62
C ILE A 99 -10.89 4.40 -10.44
N GLU A 100 -10.87 3.78 -11.63
CA GLU A 100 -12.05 3.60 -12.48
C GLU A 100 -13.15 2.79 -11.81
N LYS A 101 -12.80 1.76 -11.02
CA LYS A 101 -13.80 1.05 -10.20
C LYS A 101 -14.44 1.95 -9.16
N CYS A 102 -13.68 2.81 -8.50
CA CYS A 102 -14.26 3.80 -7.59
C CYS A 102 -15.19 4.77 -8.32
N LYS A 103 -14.84 5.19 -9.56
CA LYS A 103 -15.72 6.05 -10.38
C LYS A 103 -17.06 5.37 -10.70
N LYS A 104 -17.09 4.05 -10.91
CA LYS A 104 -18.34 3.31 -11.14
C LYS A 104 -19.27 3.29 -9.93
N ILE A 105 -18.75 3.56 -8.74
CA ILE A 105 -19.51 3.66 -7.49
C ILE A 105 -19.79 5.15 -7.15
N GLU A 106 -19.60 6.07 -8.12
CA GLU A 106 -19.85 7.50 -7.99
C GLU A 106 -21.21 7.79 -7.38
N LYS A 107 -21.20 8.22 -6.12
CA LYS A 107 -22.32 8.92 -5.50
C LYS A 107 -22.01 10.41 -5.48
N TYR A 108 -23.01 11.19 -5.84
CA TYR A 108 -22.95 12.65 -5.83
C TYR A 108 -23.54 13.17 -4.52
N LYS A 109 -22.77 13.96 -3.77
CA LYS A 109 -23.31 14.76 -2.67
C LYS A 109 -24.24 15.84 -3.22
N LYS A 110 -25.37 16.15 -2.59
CA LYS A 110 -25.99 17.48 -2.73
C LYS A 110 -25.51 18.30 -1.54
N THR A 111 -24.79 19.39 -1.79
CA THR A 111 -24.47 20.37 -0.75
C THR A 111 -25.56 21.43 -0.68
N ASP A 112 -25.59 22.21 0.40
CA ASP A 112 -26.57 23.30 0.63
C ASP A 112 -26.59 24.37 -0.49
N ASN A 113 -25.63 24.32 -1.43
CA ASN A 113 -25.49 25.21 -2.59
C ASN A 113 -25.61 24.49 -3.95
N ASP A 114 -26.30 23.34 -4.03
CA ASP A 114 -26.43 22.50 -5.24
C ASP A 114 -25.10 22.00 -5.86
N LYS A 115 -23.95 22.19 -5.19
CA LYS A 115 -22.67 21.64 -5.65
C LYS A 115 -22.64 20.14 -5.41
N LYS A 116 -22.34 19.42 -6.48
CA LYS A 116 -22.11 17.97 -6.45
C LYS A 116 -20.65 17.67 -6.16
N GLU A 117 -20.37 17.19 -4.94
CA GLU A 117 -19.05 16.64 -4.62
C GLU A 117 -19.04 15.15 -4.98
N LYS A 118 -18.02 14.75 -5.76
CA LYS A 118 -17.78 13.37 -6.19
C LYS A 118 -16.92 12.66 -5.15
N ILE A 119 -17.26 11.41 -4.82
CA ILE A 119 -16.38 10.53 -4.04
C ILE A 119 -15.55 9.72 -5.03
N GLN A 120 -14.26 10.02 -5.13
CA GLN A 120 -13.32 9.32 -6.01
C GLN A 120 -12.02 9.05 -5.25
N LEU A 121 -11.37 7.92 -5.55
CA LEU A 121 -9.98 7.70 -5.16
C LEU A 121 -9.06 8.63 -5.95
N THR A 122 -8.14 9.28 -5.24
CA THR A 122 -6.99 9.95 -5.85
C THR A 122 -5.93 8.92 -6.24
N TYR A 123 -4.98 9.31 -7.08
CA TYR A 123 -3.86 8.44 -7.45
C TYR A 123 -3.04 8.04 -6.21
N GLY A 124 -2.82 8.98 -5.30
CA GLY A 124 -2.14 8.73 -4.04
C GLY A 124 -2.83 7.70 -3.14
N GLN A 125 -4.16 7.61 -3.17
CA GLN A 125 -4.90 6.57 -2.46
C GLN A 125 -4.78 5.21 -3.15
N ALA A 126 -4.86 5.19 -4.49
CA ALA A 126 -4.70 3.96 -5.27
C ALA A 126 -3.30 3.35 -5.10
N GLN A 127 -2.24 4.15 -5.25
CA GLN A 127 -0.86 3.66 -5.05
C GLN A 127 -0.66 3.12 -3.63
N LYS A 128 -1.25 3.76 -2.61
CA LYS A 128 -1.09 3.30 -1.22
C LYS A 128 -1.71 1.93 -1.04
N TRP A 129 -2.89 1.70 -1.63
CA TRP A 129 -3.56 0.41 -1.58
C TRP A 129 -2.74 -0.66 -2.31
N VAL A 130 -2.26 -0.39 -3.53
CA VAL A 130 -1.45 -1.33 -4.32
C VAL A 130 -0.14 -1.68 -3.57
N ASN A 131 0.64 -0.66 -3.20
CA ASN A 131 1.98 -0.86 -2.66
C ASN A 131 1.93 -1.50 -1.26
N MET A 132 0.97 -1.13 -0.41
CA MET A 132 0.78 -1.82 0.87
C MET A 132 0.34 -3.26 0.70
N THR A 133 -0.48 -3.57 -0.33
CA THR A 133 -0.89 -4.96 -0.59
C THR A 133 0.32 -5.83 -0.95
N ILE A 134 1.18 -5.35 -1.86
CA ILE A 134 2.42 -6.05 -2.23
C ILE A 134 3.34 -6.20 -1.01
N LYS A 135 3.55 -5.12 -0.26
CA LYS A 135 4.34 -5.12 0.99
C LYS A 135 3.84 -6.18 1.96
N TYR A 136 2.53 -6.27 2.18
CA TYR A 136 1.96 -7.22 3.11
C TYR A 136 2.04 -8.67 2.63
N LEU A 137 1.88 -8.92 1.33
CA LEU A 137 2.11 -10.25 0.75
C LEU A 137 3.56 -10.71 0.95
N TYR A 138 4.52 -9.79 0.79
CA TYR A 138 5.93 -10.04 1.07
C TYR A 138 6.16 -10.40 2.56
N ILE A 139 5.64 -9.62 3.52
CA ILE A 139 5.79 -9.88 4.97
C ILE A 139 5.14 -11.19 5.39
N LEU A 140 4.00 -11.53 4.79
CA LEU A 140 3.27 -12.74 5.13
C LEU A 140 4.05 -14.00 4.73
N GLU A 141 5.09 -13.88 3.89
CA GLU A 141 5.86 -15.00 3.33
C GLU A 141 4.93 -16.02 2.68
N VAL A 142 3.93 -15.50 1.95
CA VAL A 142 2.95 -16.36 1.27
C VAL A 142 3.68 -17.16 0.20
N GLU A 143 3.50 -18.48 0.21
CA GLU A 143 4.04 -19.35 -0.82
C GLU A 143 3.59 -18.85 -2.20
N GLY A 144 4.55 -18.63 -3.10
CA GLY A 144 4.28 -18.07 -4.43
C GLY A 144 4.12 -16.55 -4.50
N TYR A 145 4.49 -15.78 -3.46
CA TYR A 145 4.55 -14.31 -3.52
C TYR A 145 5.84 -13.75 -2.88
N SER A 146 7.00 -14.29 -3.26
CA SER A 146 8.30 -13.76 -2.77
C SER A 146 8.70 -12.46 -3.46
N PHE A 147 8.22 -12.23 -4.69
CA PHE A 147 8.58 -11.07 -5.53
C PHE A 147 10.08 -10.90 -5.79
N ASP A 148 10.91 -11.93 -5.57
CA ASP A 148 12.37 -11.83 -5.65
C ASP A 148 12.85 -11.29 -7.00
N ASN A 149 12.19 -11.71 -8.09
CA ASN A 149 12.53 -11.32 -9.46
C ASN A 149 12.24 -9.85 -9.77
N ILE A 150 11.39 -9.19 -8.98
CA ILE A 150 10.93 -7.82 -9.24
C ILE A 150 11.17 -6.87 -8.06
N ILE A 151 11.78 -7.36 -6.96
CA ILE A 151 11.92 -6.61 -5.71
C ILE A 151 12.62 -5.26 -5.90
N MET A 152 13.57 -5.20 -6.84
CA MET A 152 14.29 -3.98 -7.22
C MET A 152 13.43 -2.94 -7.93
N TRP A 153 12.30 -3.35 -8.50
CA TRP A 153 11.40 -2.47 -9.26
C TRP A 153 10.15 -2.07 -8.48
N LEU A 154 9.87 -2.73 -7.35
CA LEU A 154 8.70 -2.46 -6.53
C LEU A 154 8.68 -1.00 -6.05
N HIS A 155 7.53 -0.37 -6.26
CA HIS A 155 7.23 0.94 -5.69
C HIS A 155 7.03 0.86 -4.18
N ILE A 156 7.55 1.86 -3.46
CA ILE A 156 7.35 1.92 -2.01
C ILE A 156 5.98 2.53 -1.66
N PRO A 157 5.34 2.15 -0.54
CA PRO A 157 4.03 2.72 -0.19
C PRO A 157 4.14 4.15 0.37
N ILE A 158 3.91 5.17 -0.46
CA ILE A 158 4.05 6.57 -0.06
C ILE A 158 2.98 6.96 0.96
N ASP A 159 3.41 7.40 2.15
CA ASP A 159 2.59 8.06 3.17
C ASP A 159 3.39 9.13 3.93
N ASN A 160 2.80 9.70 4.98
CA ASN A 160 3.45 10.73 5.79
C ASN A 160 4.71 10.23 6.52
N TYR A 161 4.77 8.97 6.96
CA TYR A 161 5.97 8.43 7.61
C TYR A 161 7.08 8.28 6.58
N ILE A 162 6.73 7.89 5.36
CA ILE A 162 7.69 7.82 4.26
C ILE A 162 8.17 9.20 3.83
N PHE A 163 7.31 10.23 3.86
CA PHE A 163 7.79 11.61 3.68
C PHE A 163 8.83 12.01 4.72
N ASP A 164 8.58 11.72 6.00
CA ASP A 164 9.53 12.01 7.08
C ASP A 164 10.87 11.25 6.88
N ALA A 165 10.81 9.97 6.50
CA ALA A 165 11.97 9.14 6.23
C ALA A 165 12.78 9.63 5.02
N VAL A 166 12.10 9.94 3.92
CA VAL A 166 12.72 10.38 2.66
C VAL A 166 13.41 11.73 2.84
N GLU A 167 12.74 12.70 3.48
CA GLU A 167 13.31 14.02 3.76
C GLU A 167 14.57 13.92 4.64
N LYS A 168 14.55 13.05 5.65
CA LYS A 168 15.66 12.89 6.59
C LYS A 168 16.84 12.08 6.05
N GLU A 169 16.57 10.98 5.35
CA GLU A 169 17.61 10.00 4.98
C GLU A 169 18.08 10.17 3.53
N LEU A 170 17.22 10.69 2.63
CA LEU A 170 17.54 10.89 1.21
C LEU A 170 17.67 12.37 0.84
N GLU A 171 17.35 13.30 1.74
CA GLU A 171 17.41 14.75 1.50
C GLU A 171 16.57 15.20 0.29
N ILE A 172 15.48 14.49 0.03
CA ILE A 172 14.49 14.85 -1.00
C ILE A 172 13.39 15.68 -0.34
N ASP A 173 13.11 16.85 -0.90
CA ASP A 173 12.10 17.77 -0.38
C ASP A 173 10.72 17.12 -0.30
N ARG A 174 10.04 17.38 0.82
CA ARG A 174 8.66 16.96 1.02
C ARG A 174 7.74 17.63 -0.03
N PRO A 175 6.88 16.86 -0.70
CA PRO A 175 5.88 17.43 -1.59
C PRO A 175 4.88 18.33 -0.84
N VAL A 176 4.43 19.40 -1.49
CA VAL A 176 3.53 20.41 -0.88
C VAL A 176 2.18 19.80 -0.49
N ASP A 177 1.63 18.98 -1.37
CA ASP A 177 0.36 18.31 -1.14
C ASP A 177 0.54 16.99 -0.39
N ALA A 178 -0.38 16.70 0.53
CA ALA A 178 -0.48 15.38 1.15
C ALA A 178 -0.61 14.29 0.08
N TRP A 179 0.07 13.16 0.27
CA TRP A 179 0.05 12.04 -0.69
C TRP A 179 -1.37 11.66 -1.11
N SER A 180 -2.34 11.68 -0.18
CA SER A 180 -3.72 11.30 -0.46
C SER A 180 -4.48 12.28 -1.36
N ARG A 181 -3.88 13.41 -1.73
CA ARG A 181 -4.43 14.42 -2.65
C ARG A 181 -3.75 14.40 -4.02
N TRP A 182 -2.79 13.52 -4.25
CA TRP A 182 -2.13 13.42 -5.55
C TRP A 182 -3.06 12.79 -6.56
N ASP A 183 -3.47 13.58 -7.56
CA ASP A 183 -4.35 13.12 -8.64
C ASP A 183 -3.58 12.77 -9.91
N LYS A 184 -2.33 13.23 -10.07
CA LYS A 184 -1.53 13.03 -11.27
C LYS A 184 -0.50 11.91 -11.07
N TYR A 185 -0.47 10.97 -12.02
CA TYR A 185 0.51 9.89 -12.02
C TYR A 185 1.95 10.40 -12.11
N GLU A 186 2.17 11.47 -12.88
CA GLU A 186 3.50 12.01 -13.15
C GLU A 186 4.16 12.57 -11.90
N GLU A 187 3.37 13.22 -11.02
CA GLU A 187 3.83 13.72 -9.73
C GLU A 187 4.25 12.55 -8.82
N TYR A 188 3.43 11.50 -8.79
CA TYR A 188 3.74 10.26 -8.07
C TYR A 188 5.00 9.55 -8.59
N LEU A 189 5.07 9.32 -9.91
CA LEU A 189 6.16 8.58 -10.53
C LEU A 189 7.48 9.31 -10.39
N LYS A 190 7.47 10.64 -10.55
CA LYS A 190 8.67 11.47 -10.32
C LYS A 190 9.20 11.24 -8.90
N TYR A 191 8.32 11.27 -7.89
CA TYR A 191 8.74 11.08 -6.50
C TYR A 191 9.30 9.66 -6.25
N GLN A 192 8.66 8.61 -6.79
CA GLN A 192 9.20 7.24 -6.73
C GLN A 192 10.58 7.13 -7.38
N LYS A 193 10.76 7.78 -8.54
CA LYS A 193 12.02 7.79 -9.28
C LYS A 193 13.12 8.51 -8.49
N ASP A 194 12.84 9.70 -7.97
CA ASP A 194 13.78 10.47 -7.17
C ASP A 194 14.28 9.63 -5.97
N ILE A 195 13.37 8.94 -5.27
CA ILE A 195 13.70 8.02 -4.17
C ILE A 195 14.61 6.88 -4.65
N ARG A 196 14.22 6.17 -5.71
CA ARG A 196 14.98 5.01 -6.21
C ARG A 196 16.38 5.39 -6.69
N GLU A 197 16.55 6.59 -7.23
CA GLU A 197 17.85 7.09 -7.68
C GLU A 197 18.75 7.54 -6.51
N GLU A 198 18.19 7.99 -5.39
CA GLU A 198 18.95 8.43 -4.22
C GLU A 198 19.34 7.29 -3.26
N ILE A 199 18.52 6.25 -3.10
CA ILE A 199 18.82 5.09 -2.23
C ILE A 199 20.25 4.54 -2.41
N PRO A 200 20.71 4.19 -3.63
CA PRO A 200 22.04 3.63 -3.84
C PRO A 200 23.18 4.65 -3.64
N LYS A 201 22.89 5.96 -3.54
CA LYS A 201 23.89 6.99 -3.24
C LYS A 201 24.16 7.13 -1.75
N LYS A 202 23.23 6.67 -0.90
CA LYS A 202 23.30 6.78 0.56
C LYS A 202 23.75 5.47 1.24
N SER A 203 23.98 4.40 0.46
CA SER A 203 24.37 3.08 0.94
C SER A 203 25.35 2.42 -0.04
N ASP A 204 26.39 1.75 0.49
CA ASP A 204 27.32 0.94 -0.31
C ASP A 204 26.71 -0.42 -0.75
N ILE A 205 25.50 -0.73 -0.25
CA ILE A 205 24.76 -1.96 -0.56
C ILE A 205 23.57 -1.58 -1.44
N ASP A 206 23.45 -2.25 -2.59
CA ASP A 206 22.30 -2.14 -3.48
C ASP A 206 21.05 -2.66 -2.77
N THR A 207 20.25 -1.72 -2.25
CA THR A 207 19.10 -2.01 -1.39
C THR A 207 17.83 -1.83 -2.21
N PRO A 208 16.99 -2.87 -2.38
CA PRO A 208 15.70 -2.73 -3.03
C PRO A 208 14.85 -1.65 -2.36
N PRO A 209 14.10 -0.82 -3.12
CA PRO A 209 13.33 0.28 -2.54
C PRO A 209 12.36 -0.17 -1.45
N LEU A 210 11.70 -1.32 -1.62
CA LEU A 210 10.79 -1.86 -0.62
C LEU A 210 11.50 -2.20 0.69
N LEU A 211 12.72 -2.76 0.64
CA LEU A 211 13.50 -3.07 1.85
C LEU A 211 14.00 -1.80 2.53
N TRP A 212 14.44 -0.81 1.76
CA TRP A 212 14.76 0.51 2.30
C TRP A 212 13.55 1.13 3.01
N GLU A 213 12.35 0.97 2.45
CA GLU A 213 11.12 1.47 3.08
C GLU A 213 10.82 0.77 4.39
N PHE A 214 10.98 -0.56 4.48
CA PHE A 214 10.80 -1.31 5.73
C PHE A 214 11.66 -0.75 6.86
N ASP A 215 12.96 -0.60 6.60
CA ASP A 215 13.93 -0.19 7.61
C ASP A 215 13.64 1.23 8.10
N ASN A 216 13.38 2.16 7.18
CA ASN A 216 13.20 3.56 7.53
C ASN A 216 11.81 3.85 8.11
N TRP A 217 10.77 3.13 7.67
CA TRP A 217 9.46 3.21 8.31
C TRP A 217 9.53 2.80 9.78
N LEU A 218 10.25 1.71 10.10
CA LEU A 218 10.46 1.25 11.48
C LEU A 218 11.22 2.29 12.33
N LYS A 219 12.24 2.94 11.77
CA LYS A 219 12.95 4.03 12.46
C LYS A 219 12.01 5.19 12.82
N VAL A 220 11.19 5.64 11.86
CA VAL A 220 10.22 6.73 12.08
C VAL A 220 9.16 6.33 13.09
N ALA A 221 8.58 5.13 12.97
CA ALA A 221 7.57 4.62 13.90
C ALA A 221 8.11 4.52 15.33
N ASN A 222 9.34 4.06 15.52
CA ASN A 222 9.99 4.00 16.83
C ASN A 222 10.36 5.37 17.39
N GLY A 223 10.75 6.31 16.52
CA GLY A 223 11.04 7.69 16.90
C GLY A 223 9.79 8.44 17.40
N ASN A 224 8.66 8.25 16.74
CA ASN A 224 7.39 8.87 17.12
C ASN A 224 6.83 8.36 18.46
N ASN A 225 7.23 7.16 18.89
CA ASN A 225 6.87 6.62 20.21
C ASN A 225 7.71 7.20 21.37
N LYS A 226 8.72 8.03 21.09
CA LYS A 226 9.58 8.67 22.10
C LYS A 226 9.23 10.13 22.38
N ASN A 227 8.24 10.68 21.68
CA ASN A 227 7.69 12.03 21.87
C ASN A 227 6.28 11.95 22.47
#